data_AF-A0A554K3U6-F1
#
_entry.id   AF-A0A554K3U6-F1
#
_cell.length_a   1.000
_cell.length_b   1.000
_cell.length_c   1.000
_cell.angle_alpha   90.00
_cell.angle_beta   90.00
_cell.angle_gamma   90.00
#
_symmetry.space_group_name_H-M   'P 1'
#
loop_
_entity.id
_entity.type
_entity.pdbx_description
1 polymer ?
#
loop_
_entity_poly.entity_id
_entity_poly.type
_entity_poly.pdbx_seq_one_letter_code
_entity_poly.pdbx_strand_id
1 'polypeptide(L)'
;MMEDLPRTAPRWDKYRLRRLRKSIINPHYYGDIVRRLFLTAGIVIAFSTPLFFHLAPKLSIPVFSLIVVVTLVFLAGYTSPAKKRVVELDIISSALAIVLFGISAFLAWRSDHPDWHRVFFFFLLSGLGLIFIFALYYSVKSLRGISSSKESYPEI
;
A
#
# COMPACT_ATOMS: atom_id res chain seq x y z
N MET A 1 13.57 -32.91 3.27
CA MET A 1 12.86 -34.14 2.87
C MET A 1 12.34 -33.91 1.46
N MET A 2 13.11 -34.39 0.47
CA MET A 2 12.82 -34.26 -0.96
C MET A 2 11.85 -35.38 -1.34
N GLU A 3 10.59 -35.05 -1.56
CA GLU A 3 9.67 -36.00 -2.19
C GLU A 3 9.81 -35.81 -3.70
N ASP A 4 10.50 -36.76 -4.32
CA ASP A 4 10.78 -36.79 -5.74
C ASP A 4 9.48 -36.71 -6.53
N LEU A 5 9.38 -35.71 -7.41
CA LEU A 5 8.26 -35.60 -8.33
C LEU A 5 8.17 -36.89 -9.16
N PRO A 6 6.97 -37.47 -9.36
CA PRO A 6 6.81 -38.69 -10.13
C PRO A 6 7.43 -38.50 -11.53
N ARG A 7 8.44 -39.33 -11.85
CA ARG A 7 9.25 -39.24 -13.08
C ARG A 7 8.41 -39.34 -14.37
N THR A 8 7.16 -39.75 -14.27
CA THR A 8 6.23 -40.04 -15.38
C THR A 8 5.24 -38.92 -15.69
N ALA A 9 5.26 -37.78 -14.99
CA ALA A 9 4.32 -36.69 -15.25
C ALA A 9 4.48 -36.11 -16.67
N PRO A 10 3.37 -35.93 -17.44
CA PRO A 10 3.40 -35.36 -18.80
C PRO A 10 4.10 -33.99 -18.83
N ARG A 11 4.79 -33.65 -19.93
CA ARG A 11 5.61 -32.42 -20.01
C ARG A 11 4.81 -31.13 -19.74
N TRP A 12 3.51 -31.11 -20.06
CA TRP A 12 2.60 -30.00 -19.77
C TRP A 12 2.22 -29.88 -18.28
N ASP A 13 2.35 -30.96 -17.51
CA ASP A 13 2.04 -30.98 -16.08
C ASP A 13 3.18 -30.39 -15.24
N LYS A 14 4.44 -30.52 -15.69
CA LYS A 14 5.60 -29.90 -15.02
C LYS A 14 5.50 -28.38 -14.90
N TYR A 15 4.93 -27.71 -15.90
CA TYR A 15 4.69 -26.25 -15.86
C TYR A 15 3.54 -25.88 -14.91
N ARG A 16 2.49 -26.71 -14.84
CA ARG A 16 1.37 -26.54 -13.92
C ARG A 16 1.82 -26.74 -12.47
N LEU A 17 2.59 -27.79 -12.19
CA LEU A 17 3.13 -28.09 -10.86
C LEU A 17 4.14 -27.03 -10.39
N ARG A 18 4.99 -26.49 -11.29
CA ARG A 18 5.85 -25.34 -10.95
C ARG A 18 5.06 -24.08 -10.62
N ARG A 19 3.96 -23.82 -11.34
CA ARG A 19 3.07 -22.67 -11.08
C ARG A 19 2.35 -22.82 -9.74
N LEU A 20 1.83 -24.01 -9.43
CA LEU A 20 1.20 -24.35 -8.15
C LEU A 20 2.19 -24.28 -6.99
N ARG A 21 3.43 -24.74 -7.18
CA ARG A 21 4.48 -24.63 -6.15
C ARG A 21 4.89 -23.18 -5.89
N LYS A 22 5.02 -22.35 -6.94
CA LYS A 22 5.35 -20.92 -6.79
C LYS A 22 4.22 -20.13 -6.12
N SER A 23 2.95 -20.55 -6.26
CA SER A 23 1.82 -19.94 -5.54
C SER A 23 1.67 -20.40 -4.10
N ILE A 24 2.15 -21.60 -3.75
CA ILE A 24 2.08 -22.15 -2.38
C ILE A 24 3.22 -21.62 -1.49
N ILE A 25 4.34 -21.15 -2.06
CA ILE A 25 5.57 -20.81 -1.30
C ILE A 25 5.88 -19.31 -1.37
N ASN A 26 4.92 -18.46 -1.03
CA ASN A 26 5.25 -17.13 -0.50
C ASN A 26 4.29 -16.75 0.64
N PRO A 27 4.34 -17.49 1.78
CA PRO A 27 3.52 -17.20 2.97
C PRO A 27 3.76 -15.80 3.57
N HIS A 28 4.73 -15.05 3.03
CA HIS A 28 5.11 -13.72 3.47
C HIS A 28 4.67 -12.60 2.48
N TYR A 29 3.79 -12.86 1.51
CA TYR A 29 3.19 -11.81 0.69
C TYR A 29 1.96 -11.20 1.39
N TYR A 30 2.03 -9.90 1.68
CA TYR A 30 0.95 -9.14 2.34
C TYR A 30 0.39 -8.03 1.45
N GLY A 31 0.64 -8.09 0.13
CA GLY A 31 0.18 -7.06 -0.80
C GLY A 31 -1.35 -6.93 -0.83
N ASP A 32 -2.11 -8.01 -0.57
CA ASP A 32 -3.58 -7.92 -0.48
C ASP A 32 -4.04 -7.01 0.68
N ILE A 33 -3.29 -6.96 1.78
CA ILE A 33 -3.56 -6.04 2.89
C ILE A 33 -3.24 -4.61 2.46
N VAL A 34 -2.10 -4.39 1.80
CA VAL A 34 -1.69 -3.06 1.30
C VAL A 34 -2.73 -2.50 0.32
N ARG A 35 -3.26 -3.33 -0.57
CA ARG A 35 -4.33 -2.97 -1.52
C ARG A 35 -5.57 -2.46 -0.81
N ARG A 36 -6.02 -3.18 0.22
CA ARG A 36 -7.17 -2.76 1.03
C ARG A 36 -6.89 -1.45 1.75
N LEU A 37 -5.70 -1.29 2.35
CA LEU A 37 -5.31 -0.06 3.04
C LEU A 37 -5.29 1.15 2.10
N PHE A 38 -4.72 1.03 0.90
CA PHE A 38 -4.70 2.10 -0.10
C PHE A 38 -6.10 2.44 -0.62
N LEU A 39 -6.94 1.42 -0.88
CA LEU A 39 -8.32 1.64 -1.30
C LEU A 39 -9.13 2.36 -0.19
N THR A 40 -9.01 1.90 1.05
CA THR A 40 -9.67 2.53 2.20
C THR A 40 -9.19 3.97 2.39
N ALA A 41 -7.87 4.23 2.30
CA ALA A 41 -7.33 5.58 2.37
C ALA A 41 -7.89 6.47 1.24
N GLY A 42 -7.94 5.97 0.01
CA GLY A 42 -8.51 6.68 -1.13
C GLY A 42 -9.98 7.06 -0.92
N ILE A 43 -10.79 6.14 -0.39
CA ILE A 43 -12.20 6.40 -0.04
C ILE A 43 -12.28 7.48 1.05
N VAL A 44 -11.51 7.35 2.12
CA VAL A 44 -11.52 8.34 3.22
C VAL A 44 -11.16 9.73 2.69
N ILE A 45 -10.11 9.86 1.88
CA ILE A 45 -9.69 11.13 1.29
C ILE A 45 -10.79 11.69 0.37
N ALA A 46 -11.38 10.86 -0.49
CA ALA A 46 -12.43 11.30 -1.42
C ALA A 46 -13.65 11.86 -0.70
N PHE A 47 -14.08 11.23 0.39
CA PHE A 47 -15.22 11.69 1.19
C PHE A 47 -14.87 12.85 2.13
N SER A 48 -13.66 12.87 2.69
CA SER A 48 -13.25 13.95 3.62
C SER A 48 -12.98 15.26 2.90
N THR A 49 -12.47 15.22 1.66
CA THR A 49 -12.11 16.42 0.89
C THR A 49 -13.26 17.43 0.78
N PRO A 50 -14.47 17.09 0.30
CA PRO A 50 -15.56 18.06 0.18
C PRO A 50 -16.07 18.57 1.54
N LEU A 51 -15.92 17.78 2.62
CA LEU A 51 -16.37 18.16 3.95
C LEU A 51 -15.43 19.20 4.61
N PHE A 52 -14.13 19.07 4.37
CA PHE A 52 -13.09 19.89 5.01
C PHE A 52 -12.43 20.90 4.08
N PHE A 53 -13.02 21.18 2.91
CA PHE A 53 -12.46 22.11 1.93
C PHE A 53 -12.16 23.51 2.50
N HIS A 54 -12.94 23.94 3.50
CA HIS A 54 -12.83 25.25 4.15
C HIS A 54 -11.64 25.37 5.12
N LEU A 55 -11.12 24.25 5.63
CA LEU A 55 -9.97 24.20 6.53
C LEU A 55 -8.65 24.00 5.81
N ALA A 56 -8.74 23.57 4.56
CA ALA A 56 -7.60 23.24 3.75
C ALA A 56 -6.90 24.55 3.31
N PRO A 57 -5.56 24.66 3.39
CA PRO A 57 -4.87 25.88 2.99
C PRO A 57 -5.23 26.26 1.53
N LYS A 58 -5.39 27.56 1.25
CA LYS A 58 -5.97 28.12 0.00
C LYS A 58 -5.31 27.70 -1.33
N LEU A 59 -4.32 26.81 -1.31
CA LEU A 59 -3.53 26.37 -2.47
C LEU A 59 -4.18 25.13 -3.13
N SER A 60 -5.15 25.34 -4.02
CA SER A 60 -5.54 24.38 -5.09
C SER A 60 -5.75 22.91 -4.67
N ILE A 61 -6.32 22.67 -3.49
CA ILE A 61 -6.43 21.34 -2.87
C ILE A 61 -7.39 20.37 -3.58
N PRO A 62 -8.56 20.75 -4.16
CA PRO A 62 -9.48 19.75 -4.68
C PRO A 62 -8.88 18.93 -5.84
N VAL A 63 -8.03 19.54 -6.66
CA VAL A 63 -7.35 18.85 -7.76
C VAL A 63 -6.23 17.95 -7.22
N PHE A 64 -5.45 18.43 -6.25
CA PHE A 64 -4.37 17.65 -5.65
C PHE A 64 -4.90 16.41 -4.90
N SER A 65 -5.98 16.55 -4.12
CA SER A 65 -6.62 15.42 -3.45
C SER A 65 -7.16 14.39 -4.43
N LEU A 66 -7.71 14.84 -5.57
CA LEU A 66 -8.23 13.92 -6.59
C LEU A 66 -7.10 13.14 -7.27
N ILE A 67 -5.97 13.82 -7.57
CA ILE A 67 -4.76 13.17 -8.10
C ILE A 67 -4.26 12.12 -7.11
N VAL A 68 -4.16 12.46 -5.82
CA VAL A 68 -3.75 11.51 -4.77
C VAL A 68 -4.68 10.31 -4.71
N VAL A 69 -6.00 10.51 -4.75
CA VAL A 69 -6.98 9.40 -4.77
C VAL A 69 -6.78 8.51 -6.00
N VAL A 70 -6.65 9.10 -7.19
CA VAL A 70 -6.42 8.35 -8.43
C VAL A 70 -5.11 7.57 -8.36
N THR A 71 -4.03 8.18 -7.89
CA THR A 71 -2.74 7.50 -7.72
C THR A 71 -2.83 6.33 -6.75
N LEU A 72 -3.50 6.50 -5.61
CA LEU A 72 -3.69 5.43 -4.61
C LEU A 72 -4.54 4.27 -5.15
N VAL A 73 -5.65 4.57 -5.82
CA VAL A 73 -6.52 3.55 -6.43
C VAL A 73 -5.79 2.83 -7.56
N PHE A 74 -5.04 3.55 -8.38
CA PHE A 74 -4.21 2.96 -9.43
C PHE A 74 -3.15 2.03 -8.84
N LEU A 75 -2.41 2.47 -7.82
CA LEU A 75 -1.43 1.64 -7.12
C LEU A 75 -2.10 0.39 -6.51
N ALA A 76 -3.23 0.55 -5.82
CA ALA A 76 -4.00 -0.56 -5.26
C ALA A 76 -4.49 -1.56 -6.33
N GLY A 77 -4.81 -1.09 -7.54
CA GLY A 77 -5.14 -1.93 -8.69
C GLY A 77 -3.91 -2.64 -9.27
N TYR A 78 -2.77 -1.95 -9.26
CA TYR A 78 -1.53 -2.41 -9.87
C TYR A 78 -0.69 -3.33 -8.97
N THR A 79 -0.86 -3.27 -7.64
CA THR A 79 -0.18 -4.14 -6.67
C THR A 79 -0.37 -5.60 -7.04
N SER A 80 0.74 -6.28 -7.36
CA SER A 80 0.74 -7.67 -7.81
C SER A 80 1.90 -8.44 -7.18
N PRO A 81 1.69 -9.70 -6.75
CA PRO A 81 2.78 -10.53 -6.20
C PRO A 81 3.84 -10.88 -7.24
N ALA A 82 3.55 -10.71 -8.53
CA ALA A 82 4.44 -11.12 -9.61
C ALA A 82 5.63 -10.16 -9.84
N LYS A 83 5.57 -8.93 -9.34
CA LYS A 83 6.52 -7.86 -9.73
C LYS A 83 7.10 -7.14 -8.49
N LYS A 84 8.37 -7.41 -8.16
CA LYS A 84 9.11 -6.76 -7.06
C LYS A 84 9.06 -5.21 -7.14
N ARG A 85 9.21 -4.66 -8.34
CA ARG A 85 9.17 -3.19 -8.57
C ARG A 85 7.88 -2.54 -8.10
N VAL A 86 6.75 -3.27 -8.11
CA VAL A 86 5.47 -2.72 -7.66
C VAL A 86 5.46 -2.58 -6.13
N VAL A 87 6.01 -3.56 -5.41
CA VAL A 87 6.15 -3.48 -3.95
C VAL A 87 7.09 -2.34 -3.56
N GLU A 88 8.15 -2.08 -4.33
CA GLU A 88 9.04 -0.93 -4.11
C GLU A 88 8.30 0.41 -4.29
N LEU A 89 7.41 0.52 -5.29
CA LEU A 89 6.55 1.70 -5.46
C LEU A 89 5.59 1.86 -4.28
N ASP A 90 4.96 0.78 -3.80
CA ASP A 90 4.06 0.81 -2.65
C ASP A 90 4.77 1.33 -1.38
N ILE A 91 6.04 0.95 -1.18
CA ILE A 91 6.89 1.46 -0.09
C ILE A 91 7.10 2.97 -0.23
N ILE A 92 7.55 3.42 -1.41
CA ILE A 92 7.84 4.85 -1.66
C ILE A 92 6.58 5.69 -1.48
N SER A 93 5.46 5.26 -2.07
CA SER A 93 4.18 5.95 -1.97
C SER A 93 3.66 6.00 -0.53
N SER A 94 3.77 4.90 0.22
CA SER A 94 3.38 4.89 1.64
C SER A 94 4.25 5.83 2.47
N ALA A 95 5.57 5.83 2.28
CA ALA A 95 6.49 6.71 2.98
C ALA A 95 6.18 8.19 2.70
N LEU A 96 5.97 8.55 1.43
CA LEU A 96 5.61 9.91 1.03
C LEU A 96 4.27 10.34 1.66
N ALA A 97 3.28 9.46 1.65
CA ALA A 97 1.97 9.73 2.24
C ALA A 97 2.07 9.98 3.76
N ILE A 98 2.87 9.21 4.50
CA ILE A 98 3.09 9.45 5.94
C ILE A 98 3.60 10.87 6.20
N VAL A 99 4.59 11.30 5.43
CA VAL A 99 5.17 12.65 5.56
C VAL A 99 4.13 13.71 5.21
N LEU A 100 3.41 13.55 4.10
CA LEU A 100 2.39 14.51 3.66
C LEU A 100 1.27 14.66 4.68
N PHE A 101 0.71 13.54 5.17
CA PHE A 101 -0.37 13.57 6.16
C PHE A 101 0.12 14.03 7.53
N GLY A 102 1.34 13.68 7.92
CA GLY A 102 1.96 14.15 9.18
C GLY A 102 2.17 15.66 9.21
N ILE A 103 2.75 16.23 8.15
CA ILE A 103 2.91 17.69 8.01
C ILE A 103 1.54 18.36 7.98
N SER A 104 0.58 17.83 7.22
CA SER A 104 -0.77 18.39 7.12
C SER A 104 -1.48 18.40 8.48
N ALA A 105 -1.34 17.32 9.26
CA ALA A 105 -1.91 17.23 10.61
C ALA A 105 -1.29 18.27 11.55
N PHE A 106 0.03 18.42 11.52
CA PHE A 106 0.74 19.42 12.31
C PHE A 106 0.29 20.85 11.98
N LEU A 107 0.15 21.16 10.68
CA LEU A 107 -0.33 22.47 10.23
C LEU A 107 -1.78 22.73 10.64
N ALA A 108 -2.64 21.70 10.62
CA ALA A 108 -4.01 21.81 11.08
C ALA A 108 -4.09 22.12 12.59
N TRP A 109 -3.18 21.57 13.40
CA TRP A 109 -3.14 21.77 14.84
C TRP A 109 -2.58 23.14 15.25
N ARG A 110 -1.60 23.68 14.52
CA ARG A 110 -0.87 24.92 14.89
C ARG A 110 -1.71 26.21 14.90
N SER A 111 -2.95 26.20 14.44
CA SER A 111 -3.75 27.43 14.33
C SER A 111 -4.25 27.93 15.69
N ASP A 112 -4.15 29.24 15.92
CA ASP A 112 -4.37 29.89 17.23
C ASP A 112 -5.78 29.74 17.83
N HIS A 113 -6.77 29.29 17.05
CA HIS A 113 -8.16 29.10 17.49
C HIS A 113 -8.66 27.69 17.10
N PRO A 114 -8.70 26.73 18.05
CA PRO A 114 -9.13 25.36 17.76
C PRO A 114 -10.66 25.26 17.67
N ASP A 115 -11.18 25.26 16.44
CA ASP A 115 -12.57 24.90 16.15
C ASP A 115 -12.76 23.37 16.17
N TRP A 116 -13.96 22.89 16.50
CA TRP A 116 -14.30 21.45 16.48
C TRP A 116 -13.95 20.79 15.13
N HIS A 117 -14.21 21.46 14.01
CA HIS A 117 -13.88 20.93 12.68
C HIS A 117 -12.36 20.72 12.49
N ARG A 118 -11.51 21.57 13.09
CA ARG A 118 -10.04 21.44 13.01
C ARG A 118 -9.52 20.27 13.83
N VAL A 119 -10.07 20.10 15.04
CA VAL A 119 -9.74 18.96 15.90
C VAL A 119 -10.11 17.65 15.19
N PHE A 120 -11.30 17.57 14.61
CA PHE A 120 -11.71 16.41 13.83
C PHE A 120 -10.83 16.19 12.60
N PHE A 121 -10.50 17.25 11.86
CA PHE A 121 -9.63 17.16 10.69
C PHE A 121 -8.21 16.69 11.06
N PHE A 122 -7.66 17.14 12.19
CA PHE A 122 -6.40 16.65 12.74
C PHE A 122 -6.45 15.13 12.96
N PHE A 123 -7.45 14.62 13.67
CA PHE A 123 -7.60 13.18 13.91
C PHE A 123 -7.77 12.39 12.62
N LEU A 124 -8.49 12.94 11.63
CA LEU A 124 -8.66 12.31 10.32
C LEU A 124 -7.33 12.19 9.58
N LEU A 125 -6.52 13.25 9.54
CA LEU A 125 -5.20 13.24 8.92
C LEU A 125 -4.22 12.32 9.65
N SER A 126 -4.22 12.33 10.99
CA SER A 126 -3.44 11.40 11.80
C SER A 126 -3.86 9.95 11.56
N GLY A 127 -5.16 9.68 11.44
CA GLY A 127 -5.71 8.36 11.10
C GLY A 127 -5.27 7.88 9.72
N LEU A 128 -5.29 8.75 8.71
CA LEU A 128 -4.72 8.46 7.38
C LEU A 128 -3.22 8.14 7.49
N GLY A 129 -2.46 8.94 8.24
CA GLY A 129 -1.04 8.68 8.51
C GLY A 129 -0.80 7.28 9.09
N LEU A 130 -1.62 6.86 10.06
CA LEU A 130 -1.54 5.51 10.63
C LEU A 130 -1.84 4.41 9.60
N ILE A 131 -2.85 4.59 8.74
CA ILE A 131 -3.14 3.64 7.64
C ILE A 131 -1.90 3.48 6.74
N PHE A 132 -1.21 4.57 6.40
CA PHE A 132 -0.01 4.52 5.58
C PHE A 132 1.22 3.94 6.31
N ILE A 133 1.33 4.09 7.62
CA ILE A 133 2.34 3.38 8.42
C ILE A 133 2.14 1.86 8.31
N PHE A 134 0.90 1.38 8.45
CA PHE A 134 0.60 -0.04 8.27
C PHE A 134 0.87 -0.49 6.84
N ALA A 135 0.50 0.31 5.84
CA ALA A 135 0.76 0.00 4.43
C ALA A 135 2.26 -0.12 4.14
N LEU A 136 3.07 0.79 4.70
CA LEU A 136 4.53 0.74 4.61
C LEU A 136 5.08 -0.55 5.25
N TYR A 137 4.64 -0.86 6.46
CA TYR A 137 5.07 -2.06 7.19
C TYR A 137 4.81 -3.35 6.38
N TYR A 138 3.58 -3.52 5.88
CA TYR A 138 3.22 -4.71 5.11
C TYR A 138 3.90 -4.75 3.73
N SER A 139 4.16 -3.60 3.11
CA SER A 139 4.92 -3.51 1.86
C SER A 139 6.37 -3.96 2.06
N VAL A 140 7.04 -3.49 3.12
CA VAL A 140 8.40 -3.93 3.47
C VAL A 140 8.43 -5.42 3.81
N LYS A 141 7.45 -5.92 4.56
CA LYS A 141 7.33 -7.35 4.89
C LYS A 141 7.19 -8.21 3.63
N SER A 142 6.40 -7.74 2.66
CA SER A 142 6.22 -8.39 1.35
C SER A 142 7.51 -8.41 0.54
N LEU A 143 8.26 -7.29 0.54
CA LEU A 143 9.56 -7.20 -0.14
C LEU A 143 10.57 -8.18 0.44
N ARG A 144 10.63 -8.30 1.78
CA ARG A 144 11.49 -9.25 2.48
C ARG A 144 11.14 -10.69 2.10
N GLY A 145 9.85 -11.04 2.07
CA GLY A 145 9.38 -12.35 1.62
C GLY A 145 9.87 -12.70 0.22
N ILE A 146 9.72 -11.77 -0.72
CA ILE A 146 10.21 -11.94 -2.10
C ILE A 146 11.73 -12.14 -2.14
N SER A 147 12.50 -11.37 -1.37
CA SER A 147 13.96 -11.50 -1.32
C SER A 147 14.42 -12.86 -0.78
N SER A 148 13.82 -13.32 0.32
CA SER A 148 14.14 -14.64 0.89
C SER A 148 13.80 -15.80 -0.05
N SER A 149 12.76 -15.66 -0.87
CA SER A 149 12.36 -16.70 -1.82
C SER A 149 13.34 -16.83 -3.00
N LYS A 150 13.94 -15.72 -3.45
CA LYS A 150 14.94 -15.71 -4.53
C LYS A 150 16.25 -16.38 -4.13
N GLU A 151 16.66 -16.22 -2.88
CA GLU A 151 17.91 -16.79 -2.39
C GLU A 151 17.83 -18.32 -2.23
N SER A 152 16.63 -18.85 -1.95
CA SER A 152 16.39 -20.30 -1.83
C SER A 152 16.30 -21.03 -3.17
N TYR A 153 16.03 -20.31 -4.26
CA TYR A 153 15.96 -20.86 -5.63
C TYR A 153 16.58 -19.87 -6.61
N PRO A 154 17.93 -19.77 -6.68
CA PRO A 154 18.59 -19.01 -7.71
C PRO A 154 18.13 -19.57 -9.06
N GLU A 155 17.59 -18.70 -9.93
CA GLU A 155 17.17 -19.09 -11.26
C GLU A 155 18.38 -19.69 -11.99
N ILE A 156 18.30 -20.98 -12.32
CA ILE A 156 19.18 -21.68 -13.27
C ILE A 156 18.73 -21.30 -14.68
#